data_AF-A0A970FDW3-F1
#
_entry.id   AF-A0A970FDW3-F1
#
_cell.length_a   1.000
_cell.length_b   1.000
_cell.length_c   1.000
_cell.angle_alpha   90.00
_cell.angle_beta   90.00
_cell.angle_gamma   90.00
#
_symmetry.space_group_name_H-M   'P 1'
#
loop_
_entity.id
_entity.type
_entity.pdbx_description
1 polymer ?
#
loop_
_entity_poly.entity_id
_entity_poly.type
_entity_poly.pdbx_seq_one_letter_code
_entity_poly.pdbx_strand_id
1 'polypeptide(L)' 'MSMFVFSVPDISCDHCKMRISKALEAAGVKEFEVSVEDKRVTAEGADASYIQAVIEDSGYDATLV' A
#
# COMPACT_ATOMS: atom_id res chain seq x y z
N MET A 1 -2.58 16.38 4.53
CA MET A 1 -2.20 15.07 3.97
C MET A 1 -3.08 14.82 2.77
N SER A 2 -2.59 14.05 1.80
CA SER A 2 -3.29 13.73 0.57
C SER A 2 -3.48 12.22 0.50
N MET A 3 -4.63 11.80 -0.03
CA MET A 3 -4.97 10.40 -0.22
C MET A 3 -4.44 9.94 -1.57
N PHE A 4 -3.64 8.88 -1.57
CA PHE A 4 -3.03 8.30 -2.76
C PHE A 4 -3.53 6.88 -2.95
N VAL A 5 -3.77 6.49 -4.19
CA VAL A 5 -4.24 5.15 -4.55
C VAL A 5 -3.16 4.47 -5.39
N PHE A 6 -2.78 3.28 -4.97
CA PHE A 6 -1.79 2.44 -5.65
C PHE A 6 -2.47 1.18 -6.15
N SER A 7 -2.20 0.79 -7.39
CA SER A 7 -2.58 -0.53 -7.89
C SER A 7 -1.49 -1.54 -7.55
N VAL A 8 -1.90 -2.66 -6.94
CA VAL A 8 -1.02 -3.75 -6.51
C VAL A 8 -1.57 -5.06 -7.09
N PRO A 9 -1.25 -5.39 -8.36
CA PRO A 9 -1.83 -6.55 -9.05
C PRO A 9 -1.43 -7.90 -8.42
N ASP A 10 -0.32 -7.89 -7.68
CA ASP A 10 0.29 -9.04 -7.01
C ASP A 10 -0.48 -9.46 -5.74
N ILE A 11 -1.31 -8.58 -5.18
CA ILE A 11 -2.13 -8.89 -4.01
C ILE A 11 -3.21 -9.91 -4.41
N SER A 12 -3.00 -11.17 -4.04
CA SER A 12 -3.91 -12.28 -4.38
C SER A 12 -4.23 -13.19 -3.18
N CYS A 13 -3.68 -12.90 -2.00
CA CYS A 13 -3.85 -13.69 -0.79
C CYS A 13 -3.97 -12.80 0.45
N ASP A 14 -4.69 -13.26 1.48
CA ASP A 14 -4.81 -12.57 2.78
C ASP A 14 -3.44 -12.29 3.45
N HIS A 15 -2.44 -13.15 3.20
CA HIS A 15 -1.07 -12.92 3.66
C HIS A 15 -0.43 -11.68 3.03
N CYS A 16 -0.78 -11.36 1.78
CA CYS A 16 -0.24 -10.19 1.09
C CYS A 16 -0.81 -8.91 1.70
N LYS A 17 -2.12 -8.89 1.95
CA LYS A 17 -2.77 -7.81 2.69
C LYS A 17 -2.10 -7.53 4.02
N MET A 18 -1.93 -8.57 4.85
CA MET A 18 -1.30 -8.40 6.18
C MET A 18 0.14 -7.85 6.09
N ARG A 19 0.91 -8.27 5.09
CA ARG A 19 2.30 -7.81 4.92
C ARG A 19 2.36 -6.34 4.54
N ILE A 20 1.54 -5.91 3.59
CA ILE A 20 1.45 -4.49 3.17
C ILE A 20 0.95 -3.63 4.32
N SER A 21 -0.12 -4.04 5.01
CA SER A 21 -0.64 -3.31 6.17
C SER A 21 0.43 -3.10 7.24
N LYS A 22 1.16 -4.16 7.60
CA LYS A 22 2.26 -4.06 8.58
C LYS A 22 3.37 -3.11 8.14
N ALA A 23 3.72 -3.10 6.85
CA ALA A 23 4.75 -2.23 6.33
C ALA A 23 4.32 -0.77 6.34
N LEU A 24 3.08 -0.49 5.94
CA LEU A 24 2.47 0.85 6.02
C LEU A 24 2.41 1.34 7.47
N GLU A 25 1.98 0.49 8.41
CA GLU A 25 1.99 0.82 9.85
C GLU A 25 3.42 1.11 10.35
N ALA A 26 4.39 0.27 9.98
CA ALA A 26 5.79 0.45 10.36
C ALA A 26 6.41 1.73 9.75
N ALA A 27 5.96 2.11 8.56
CA ALA A 27 6.35 3.36 7.90
C ALA A 27 5.69 4.61 8.50
N GLY A 28 4.77 4.45 9.46
CA GLY A 28 4.07 5.54 10.13
C GLY A 28 2.81 6.02 9.40
N VAL A 29 2.34 5.29 8.39
CA VAL A 29 1.07 5.57 7.71
C VAL A 29 -0.07 5.12 8.61
N LYS A 30 -0.83 6.08 9.13
CA LYS A 30 -1.96 5.79 10.04
C LYS A 30 -3.26 5.50 9.31
N GLU A 31 -3.46 6.15 8.16
CA GLU A 31 -4.66 5.99 7.35
C GLU A 31 -4.30 5.27 6.06
N PHE A 32 -4.65 3.99 5.99
CA PHE A 32 -4.50 3.18 4.79
C PHE A 32 -5.62 2.14 4.71
N GLU A 33 -5.95 1.75 3.49
CA GLU A 33 -6.94 0.75 3.16
C GLU A 33 -6.40 -0.17 2.06
N VAL A 34 -6.45 -1.47 2.29
CA VAL A 34 -5.94 -2.47 1.35
C VAL A 34 -7.11 -3.30 0.82
N SER A 35 -7.43 -3.10 -0.45
CA SER A 35 -8.49 -3.77 -1.19
C SER A 35 -7.91 -4.88 -2.05
N VAL A 36 -8.09 -6.13 -1.61
CA VAL A 36 -7.65 -7.32 -2.35
C VAL A 36 -8.53 -7.58 -3.57
N GLU A 37 -9.83 -7.28 -3.47
CA GLU A 37 -10.80 -7.44 -4.55
C GLU A 37 -10.47 -6.53 -5.75
N ASP A 38 -10.23 -5.24 -5.47
CA ASP A 38 -9.82 -4.25 -6.47
C ASP A 38 -8.33 -4.27 -6.80
N LYS A 39 -7.53 -5.05 -6.05
CA LYS A 39 -6.06 -5.07 -6.16
C LYS A 39 -5.47 -3.67 -6.02
N ARG A 40 -5.92 -2.94 -5.01
CA ARG A 40 -5.55 -1.54 -4.75
C ARG A 40 -5.23 -1.31 -3.29
N VAL A 41 -4.33 -0.36 -3.05
CA VAL A 41 -3.93 0.12 -1.74
C VAL A 41 -4.13 1.62 -1.72
N THR A 42 -5.00 2.08 -0.85
CA THR A 42 -5.21 3.50 -0.61
C THR A 42 -4.47 3.88 0.66
N ALA A 43 -3.74 4.97 0.65
CA ALA A 43 -2.99 5.41 1.81
C ALA A 43 -2.91 6.93 1.85
N GLU A 44 -3.04 7.50 3.04
CA GLU A 44 -2.90 8.92 3.28
C GLU A 44 -1.48 9.25 3.72
N GLY A 45 -0.87 10.24 3.07
CA GLY A 45 0.46 10.69 3.43
C GLY A 45 0.81 12.04 2.85
N ALA A 46 2.05 12.45 3.06
CA ALA A 46 2.62 13.62 2.41
C ALA A 46 3.16 13.29 1.01
N ASP A 47 3.72 12.08 0.85
CA ASP A 47 4.47 11.69 -0.35
C ASP A 47 4.02 10.32 -0.88
N ALA A 48 3.47 10.32 -2.09
CA ALA A 48 3.07 9.08 -2.77
C ALA A 48 4.27 8.14 -3.00
N SER A 49 5.40 8.68 -3.45
CA SER A 49 6.60 7.89 -3.72
C SER A 49 7.16 7.20 -2.47
N TYR A 50 7.02 7.82 -1.29
CA TYR A 50 7.43 7.20 -0.04
C TYR A 50 6.56 5.98 0.29
N ILE A 51 5.24 6.14 0.17
CA ILE A 51 4.30 5.04 0.40
C ILE A 51 4.53 3.91 -0.61
N GLN A 52 4.73 4.27 -1.88
CA GLN A 52 5.05 3.31 -2.94
C GLN A 52 6.30 2.50 -2.59
N ALA A 53 7.39 3.17 -2.21
CA ALA A 53 8.64 2.52 -1.85
C ALA A 53 8.48 1.57 -0.65
N VAL A 54 7.64 1.89 0.32
CA VAL A 54 7.33 1.00 1.46
C VAL A 54 6.62 -0.27 1.01
N ILE A 55 5.71 -0.16 0.04
CA ILE A 55 5.00 -1.33 -0.52
C ILE A 55 5.97 -2.18 -1.35
N GLU A 56 6.84 -1.55 -2.15
CA GLU A 56 7.88 -2.24 -2.93
C GLU A 56 8.93 -2.94 -2.06
N ASP A 57 9.36 -2.31 -0.97
CA ASP A 57 10.28 -2.90 0.03
C ASP A 57 9.66 -4.14 0.71
N SER A 58 8.32 -4.19 0.79
CA SER A 58 7.59 -5.35 1.28
C SER A 58 7.56 -6.52 0.29
N GLY A 59 8.04 -6.31 -0.93
CA GLY A 59 8.06 -7.26 -2.03
C GLY A 59 6.82 -7.21 -2.93
N TYR A 60 6.10 -6.07 -2.98
CA TYR A 60 4.92 -5.90 -3.84
C TYR A 60 5.09 -4.71 -4.77
N ASP A 61 4.83 -4.95 -6.06
CA ASP A 61 4.85 -3.88 -7.05
C ASP A 61 3.62 -2.97 -6.87
N ALA A 62 3.85 -1.68 -6.62
CA ALA A 62 2.82 -0.68 -6.43
C ALA A 62 2.97 0.44 -7.45
N THR A 63 1.90 0.73 -8.18
CA THR A 63 1.88 1.83 -9.15
C THR A 63 0.81 2.84 -8.77
N LEU A 64 1.17 4.12 -8.66
CA LEU A 64 0.22 5.21 -8.41
C LEU A 64 -0.80 5.32 -9.56
N VAL A 65 -2.09 5.38 -9.23
CA VAL A 65 -3.22 5.51 -10.18
C VAL A 65 -4.05 6.76 -9.95
#